data_AF-H9VMM6-F1
#
_entry.id   AF-H9VMM6-F1
#
_cell.length_a   1.000
_cell.length_b   1.000
_cell.length_c   1.000
_cell.angle_alpha   90.00
_cell.angle_beta   90.00
_cell.angle_gamma   90.00
#
_symmetry.space_group_name_H-M   'P 1'
#
loop_
_entity.id
_entity.type
_entity.pdbx_description
1 polymer ?
#
loop_
_entity_poly.entity_id
_entity_poly.type
_entity_poly.pdbx_seq_one_letter_code
_entity_poly.pdbx_strand_id
1 'polypeptide(L)'
;KTTPHLVPGAGKVEEELEGFLRVYRDGSVERISYVVSNVPPCDKATEPVASKDVVIDAATHVWARLYLPADQQQRRGKLPLVIYFHGGGFVLGSPAWSIYHAFMCRFASDTNCVIISVGYRLAPEHRLPVAYDDCFSAV
;
A
#
# COMPACT_ATOMS: atom_id res chain seq x y z
N LYS A 1 -8.74 -28.24 -10.19
CA LYS A 1 -7.37 -28.73 -9.94
C LYS A 1 -6.45 -28.16 -11.02
N THR A 2 -6.03 -26.91 -10.85
CA THR A 2 -5.05 -26.24 -11.73
C THR A 2 -3.68 -26.46 -11.10
N THR A 3 -2.76 -27.04 -11.86
CA THR A 3 -1.36 -27.25 -11.47
C THR A 3 -0.69 -25.90 -11.19
N PRO A 4 0.04 -25.73 -10.06
CA PRO A 4 0.78 -24.52 -9.81
C PRO A 4 1.95 -24.42 -10.79
N HIS A 5 2.04 -23.30 -11.51
CA HIS A 5 3.23 -22.95 -12.26
C HIS A 5 4.37 -22.76 -11.27
N LEU A 6 5.24 -23.77 -11.16
CA LEU A 6 6.50 -23.66 -10.45
C LEU A 6 7.40 -22.69 -11.23
N VAL A 7 7.72 -21.56 -10.60
CA VAL A 7 8.78 -20.67 -11.10
C VAL A 7 10.09 -21.46 -11.07
N PRO A 8 10.77 -21.66 -12.21
CA PRO A 8 12.03 -22.40 -12.24
C PRO A 8 13.09 -21.64 -11.43
N GLY A 9 13.56 -22.24 -10.34
CA GLY A 9 14.60 -21.68 -9.47
C GLY A 9 14.16 -21.33 -8.05
N ALA A 10 12.86 -21.41 -7.74
CA ALA A 10 12.38 -21.19 -6.38
C ALA A 10 12.78 -22.38 -5.48
N GLY A 11 13.44 -22.09 -4.35
CA GLY A 11 13.89 -23.09 -3.39
C GLY A 11 12.76 -23.92 -2.77
N LYS A 12 13.08 -24.78 -1.80
CA LYS A 12 12.06 -25.54 -1.08
C LYS A 12 11.18 -24.57 -0.27
N VAL A 13 9.86 -24.59 -0.48
CA VAL A 13 8.88 -23.87 0.34
C VAL A 13 8.96 -24.38 1.78
N GLU A 14 9.09 -23.46 2.73
CA GLU A 14 9.15 -23.74 4.18
C GLU A 14 7.83 -23.40 4.87
N GLU A 15 7.25 -22.24 4.55
CA GLU A 15 5.93 -21.81 5.02
C GLU A 15 5.08 -21.38 3.83
N GLU A 16 3.78 -21.71 3.86
CA GLU A 16 2.81 -21.26 2.86
C GLU A 16 1.55 -20.79 3.57
N LEU A 17 1.14 -19.56 3.23
CA LEU A 17 -0.22 -19.10 3.47
C LEU A 17 -0.96 -19.25 2.13
N GLU A 18 -1.75 -20.31 2.03
CA GLU A 18 -2.38 -20.74 0.77
C GLU A 18 -3.07 -19.57 0.05
N GLY A 19 -2.64 -19.32 -1.20
CA GLY A 19 -3.18 -18.26 -2.06
C GLY A 19 -2.66 -16.84 -1.80
N PHE A 20 -1.82 -16.63 -0.79
CA PHE A 20 -1.36 -15.30 -0.38
C PHE A 20 0.15 -15.13 -0.44
N LEU A 21 0.91 -16.03 0.20
CA LEU A 21 2.37 -15.99 0.15
C LEU A 21 3.02 -17.37 0.34
N ARG A 22 4.22 -17.51 -0.21
CA ARG A 22 5.16 -18.59 0.08
C ARG A 22 6.45 -18.00 0.61
N VAL A 23 6.96 -18.62 1.67
CA VAL A 23 8.29 -18.36 2.21
C VAL A 23 9.17 -19.54 1.87
N TYR A 24 10.28 -19.28 1.21
CA TYR A 24 11.25 -20.30 0.85
C TYR A 24 12.32 -20.41 1.92
N ARG A 25 12.97 -21.58 1.98
CA ARG A 25 14.02 -21.88 2.95
C ARG A 25 15.23 -20.95 2.90
N ASP A 26 15.46 -20.30 1.76
CA ASP A 26 16.52 -19.30 1.59
C ASP A 26 16.12 -17.90 2.13
N GLY A 27 14.92 -17.77 2.68
CA GLY A 27 14.36 -16.53 3.21
C GLY A 27 13.64 -15.67 2.18
N SER A 28 13.64 -16.06 0.89
CA SER A 28 12.90 -15.33 -0.14
C SER A 28 11.38 -15.50 0.04
N VAL A 29 10.62 -14.50 -0.39
CA VAL A 29 9.17 -14.46 -0.24
C VAL A 29 8.51 -14.23 -1.61
N GLU A 30 7.65 -15.15 -2.02
CA GLU A 30 6.76 -14.97 -3.16
C GLU A 30 5.39 -14.52 -2.63
N ARG A 31 4.94 -13.32 -3.00
CA ARG A 31 3.57 -12.84 -2.73
C ARG A 31 2.70 -13.15 -3.93
N ILE A 32 1.76 -14.07 -3.75
CA ILE A 32 1.01 -14.75 -4.83
C ILE A 32 -0.29 -14.00 -5.17
N SER A 33 -0.34 -12.69 -4.90
CA SER A 33 -1.57 -11.89 -5.05
C SER A 33 -1.96 -11.71 -6.52
N TYR A 34 -2.72 -12.67 -7.06
CA TYR A 34 -3.22 -12.63 -8.44
C TYR A 34 -4.41 -11.68 -8.63
N VAL A 35 -4.93 -11.11 -7.55
CA VAL A 35 -6.26 -10.47 -7.55
C VAL A 35 -6.19 -8.94 -7.52
N VAL A 36 -5.02 -8.37 -7.20
CA VAL A 36 -4.90 -6.92 -6.97
C VAL A 36 -3.71 -6.36 -7.75
N SER A 37 -4.01 -5.53 -8.74
CA SER A 37 -3.03 -4.79 -9.52
C SER A 37 -2.58 -3.51 -8.82
N ASN A 38 -1.38 -3.04 -9.15
CA ASN A 38 -0.93 -1.71 -8.78
C ASN A 38 -1.46 -0.67 -9.76
N VAL A 39 -1.86 0.48 -9.24
CA VAL A 39 -2.27 1.66 -10.01
C VAL A 39 -1.22 2.76 -9.81
N PRO A 40 -0.74 3.42 -10.87
CA PRO A 40 0.14 4.58 -10.72
C PRO A 40 -0.59 5.76 -10.06
N PRO A 41 0.12 6.69 -9.41
CA PRO A 41 -0.50 7.93 -8.97
C PRO A 41 -0.96 8.76 -10.18
N CYS A 42 -1.94 9.63 -10.00
CA CYS A 42 -2.54 10.45 -11.06
C CYS A 42 -2.72 11.89 -10.58
N ASP A 43 -2.09 12.85 -11.24
CA ASP A 43 -2.15 14.29 -10.95
C ASP A 43 -2.98 15.08 -11.97
N LYS A 44 -3.74 14.39 -12.82
CA LYS A 44 -4.54 15.03 -13.86
C LYS A 44 -5.64 15.89 -13.24
N ALA A 45 -5.72 17.14 -13.70
CA ALA A 45 -6.73 18.11 -13.28
C ALA A 45 -8.18 17.69 -13.59
N THR A 46 -8.38 16.65 -14.40
CA THR A 46 -9.71 16.10 -14.73
C THR A 46 -10.24 15.11 -13.69
N GLU A 47 -9.39 14.62 -12.78
CA GLU A 47 -9.80 13.66 -11.75
C GLU A 47 -10.34 14.39 -10.52
N PRO A 48 -11.36 13.84 -9.82
CA PRO A 48 -11.88 14.43 -8.60
C PRO A 48 -10.88 14.40 -7.43
N VAL A 49 -9.86 13.54 -7.52
CA VAL A 49 -8.79 13.41 -6.53
C VAL A 49 -7.46 13.23 -7.25
N ALA A 50 -6.53 14.14 -7.00
CA ALA A 50 -5.14 13.98 -7.41
C ALA A 50 -4.41 13.07 -6.41
N SER A 51 -3.47 12.25 -6.89
CA SER A 51 -2.64 11.40 -6.05
C SER A 51 -1.16 11.48 -6.43
N LYS A 52 -0.29 11.31 -5.43
CA LYS A 52 1.17 11.41 -5.61
C LYS A 52 1.90 10.51 -4.61
N ASP A 53 2.93 9.81 -5.08
CA ASP A 53 3.80 9.01 -4.21
C ASP A 53 4.96 9.87 -3.66
N VAL A 54 5.25 9.72 -2.38
CA VAL A 54 6.33 10.42 -1.68
C VAL A 54 7.09 9.46 -0.76
N VAL A 55 8.40 9.65 -0.64
CA VAL A 55 9.22 8.94 0.35
C VAL A 55 9.12 9.68 1.67
N ILE A 56 8.82 8.95 2.75
CA ILE A 56 8.75 9.47 4.12
C ILE A 56 10.11 9.34 4.80
N ASP A 57 10.73 8.15 4.70
CA ASP A 57 12.06 7.89 5.21
C ASP A 57 12.89 7.14 4.16
N ALA A 58 13.98 7.78 3.74
CA ALA A 58 14.89 7.24 2.73
C ALA A 58 15.74 6.08 3.24
N ALA A 59 16.01 6.00 4.55
CA ALA A 59 16.84 4.94 5.13
C ALA A 59 16.09 3.60 5.22
N THR A 60 14.78 3.67 5.48
CA THR A 60 13.91 2.50 5.63
C THR A 60 13.05 2.24 4.40
N HIS A 61 13.07 3.16 3.43
CA HIS A 61 12.20 3.16 2.24
C HIS A 61 10.70 3.21 2.56
N VAL A 62 10.32 3.71 3.74
CA VAL A 62 8.92 4.01 4.05
C VAL A 62 8.46 5.13 3.13
N TRP A 63 7.30 4.93 2.51
CA TRP A 63 6.73 5.84 1.54
C TRP A 63 5.23 5.98 1.78
N ALA A 64 4.59 6.94 1.13
CA ALA A 64 3.16 7.11 1.19
C ALA A 64 2.60 7.58 -0.15
N ARG A 65 1.33 7.26 -0.40
CA ARG A 65 0.53 7.90 -1.44
C ARG A 65 -0.34 8.98 -0.81
N LEU A 66 -0.16 10.20 -1.29
CA LEU A 66 -0.99 11.35 -0.95
C LEU A 66 -2.22 11.38 -1.85
N TYR A 67 -3.35 11.79 -1.30
CA TYR A 67 -4.60 12.04 -2.03
C TYR A 67 -5.11 13.44 -1.69
N LEU A 68 -5.37 14.23 -2.72
CA LEU A 68 -5.82 15.62 -2.62
C LEU A 68 -7.13 15.79 -3.42
N PRO A 69 -8.27 16.06 -2.76
CA PRO A 69 -9.53 16.29 -3.47
C PRO A 69 -9.48 17.62 -4.24
N ALA A 70 -10.09 17.64 -5.44
CA ALA A 70 -10.04 18.77 -6.37
C ALA A 70 -10.79 20.02 -5.88
N ASP A 71 -11.76 19.86 -4.97
CA ASP A 71 -12.63 20.93 -4.45
C ASP A 71 -11.92 21.90 -3.45
N GLN A 72 -10.61 22.10 -3.60
CA GLN A 72 -9.84 23.09 -2.84
C GLN A 72 -10.32 24.52 -3.12
N GLN A 73 -10.83 24.77 -4.33
CA GLN A 73 -11.13 26.11 -4.82
C GLN A 73 -12.42 26.68 -4.22
N GLN A 74 -13.40 25.85 -3.88
CA GLN A 74 -14.67 26.30 -3.29
C GLN A 74 -14.56 26.60 -1.79
N ARG A 75 -13.59 26.03 -1.06
CA ARG A 75 -13.50 26.17 0.40
C ARG A 75 -12.20 26.84 0.84
N ARG A 76 -12.29 28.14 1.17
CA ARG A 76 -11.21 28.87 1.86
C ARG A 76 -11.01 28.27 3.26
N GLY A 77 -10.04 27.37 3.44
CA GLY A 77 -9.72 26.78 4.74
C GLY A 77 -8.73 25.61 4.65
N LYS A 78 -8.18 25.18 5.80
CA LYS A 78 -7.39 23.94 5.89
C LYS A 78 -8.34 22.74 5.84
N LEU A 79 -7.95 21.70 5.11
CA LEU A 79 -8.67 20.43 5.12
C LEU A 79 -8.22 19.54 6.29
N PRO A 80 -9.10 18.64 6.77
CA PRO A 80 -8.68 17.57 7.66
C PRO A 80 -7.64 16.67 6.97
N LEU A 81 -6.71 16.14 7.76
CA LEU A 81 -5.71 15.18 7.33
C LEU A 81 -6.04 13.81 7.93
N VAL A 82 -6.08 12.78 7.07
CA VAL A 82 -6.25 11.39 7.48
C VAL A 82 -4.97 10.63 7.15
N ILE A 83 -4.40 9.94 8.14
CA ILE A 83 -3.31 9.00 7.93
C ILE A 83 -3.91 7.60 7.93
N TYR A 84 -3.70 6.87 6.84
CA TYR A 84 -4.27 5.55 6.59
C TYR A 84 -3.17 4.50 6.50
N PHE A 85 -3.39 3.39 7.18
CA PHE A 85 -2.55 2.19 7.13
C PHE A 85 -3.36 1.07 6.50
N HIS A 86 -2.84 0.47 5.43
CA HIS A 86 -3.57 -0.58 4.72
C HIS A 86 -3.68 -1.86 5.55
N GLY A 87 -4.58 -2.76 5.13
CA GLY A 87 -4.73 -4.09 5.74
C GLY A 87 -3.75 -5.10 5.16
N GLY A 88 -4.12 -6.39 5.19
CA GLY A 88 -3.31 -7.47 4.61
C GLY A 88 -2.48 -8.25 5.63
N GLY A 89 -2.85 -8.22 6.91
CA GLY A 89 -2.24 -9.05 7.96
C GLY A 89 -0.76 -8.80 8.17
N PHE A 90 -0.27 -7.58 7.87
CA PHE A 90 1.14 -7.19 7.88
C PHE A 90 2.04 -7.89 6.86
N VAL A 91 1.49 -8.78 6.03
CA VAL A 91 2.25 -9.56 5.04
C VAL A 91 1.93 -9.17 3.59
N LEU A 92 0.84 -8.44 3.38
CA LEU A 92 0.32 -8.03 2.09
C LEU A 92 -0.13 -6.57 2.11
N GLY A 93 -0.38 -6.04 0.91
CA GLY A 93 -0.93 -4.71 0.70
C GLY A 93 0.11 -3.70 0.23
N SER A 94 -0.40 -2.58 -0.29
CA SER A 94 0.38 -1.41 -0.67
C SER A 94 -0.58 -0.24 -0.90
N PRO A 95 -0.16 1.02 -0.65
CA PRO A 95 -0.92 2.19 -1.08
C PRO A 95 -1.24 2.21 -2.59
N ALA A 96 -0.46 1.51 -3.41
CA ALA A 96 -0.66 1.42 -4.86
C ALA A 96 -1.69 0.36 -5.27
N TRP A 97 -2.12 -0.55 -4.39
CA TRP A 97 -3.11 -1.58 -4.74
C TRP A 97 -4.44 -0.96 -5.17
N SER A 98 -4.98 -1.41 -6.30
CA SER A 98 -6.16 -0.84 -6.94
C SER A 98 -7.37 -0.73 -6.02
N ILE A 99 -7.60 -1.75 -5.17
CA ILE A 99 -8.69 -1.75 -4.19
C ILE A 99 -8.54 -0.65 -3.13
N TYR A 100 -7.32 -0.44 -2.61
CA TYR A 100 -7.05 0.60 -1.63
C TYR A 100 -7.06 1.97 -2.29
N HIS A 101 -6.47 2.08 -3.48
CA HIS A 101 -6.46 3.32 -4.23
C HIS A 101 -7.87 3.82 -4.57
N ALA A 102 -8.75 2.96 -5.09
CA ALA A 102 -10.13 3.31 -5.39
C ALA A 102 -10.89 3.75 -4.13
N PHE A 103 -10.69 3.03 -3.03
CA PHE A 103 -11.29 3.39 -1.74
C PHE A 103 -10.80 4.75 -1.23
N MET A 104 -9.49 5.03 -1.28
CA MET A 104 -8.90 6.31 -0.88
C MET A 104 -9.37 7.49 -1.74
N CYS A 105 -9.46 7.31 -3.07
CA CYS A 105 -10.03 8.34 -3.95
C CYS A 105 -11.48 8.64 -3.59
N ARG A 106 -12.29 7.61 -3.37
CA ARG A 106 -13.69 7.80 -2.97
C ARG A 106 -13.78 8.49 -1.60
N PHE A 107 -12.97 8.06 -0.64
CA PHE A 107 -12.97 8.59 0.71
C PHE A 107 -12.55 10.07 0.75
N ALA A 108 -11.47 10.42 0.04
CA ALA A 108 -10.99 11.81 -0.06
C ALA A 108 -12.03 12.72 -0.71
N SER A 109 -12.68 12.26 -1.80
CA SER A 109 -13.73 13.02 -2.48
C SER A 109 -14.98 13.21 -1.62
N ASP A 110 -15.46 12.15 -0.97
CA ASP A 110 -16.72 12.18 -0.21
C ASP A 110 -16.59 12.98 1.09
N THR A 111 -15.40 13.01 1.70
CA THR A 111 -15.17 13.69 2.99
C THR A 111 -14.39 14.99 2.88
N ASN A 112 -13.89 15.32 1.69
CA ASN A 112 -13.03 16.47 1.45
C ASN A 112 -11.82 16.54 2.40
N CYS A 113 -11.12 15.41 2.55
CA CYS A 113 -9.91 15.31 3.37
C CYS A 113 -8.67 15.07 2.49
N VAL A 114 -7.53 15.55 2.96
CA VAL A 114 -6.23 15.07 2.46
C VAL A 114 -5.96 13.72 3.11
N ILE A 115 -5.51 12.73 2.33
CA ILE A 115 -5.18 11.40 2.86
C ILE A 115 -3.71 11.08 2.59
N ILE A 116 -3.04 10.55 3.60
CA ILE A 116 -1.70 9.95 3.53
C ILE A 116 -1.86 8.45 3.72
N SER A 117 -1.77 7.67 2.64
CA SER A 117 -1.81 6.21 2.69
C SER A 117 -0.39 5.66 2.77
N VAL A 118 0.00 5.12 3.93
CA VAL A 118 1.39 4.75 4.24
C VAL A 118 1.70 3.34 3.76
N GLY A 119 2.82 3.20 3.04
CA GLY A 119 3.43 1.93 2.64
C GLY A 119 4.49 1.53 3.65
N TYR A 120 4.07 0.83 4.70
CA TYR A 120 4.94 0.28 5.73
C TYR A 120 5.58 -1.04 5.29
N ARG A 121 6.71 -1.43 5.91
CA ARG A 121 7.41 -2.67 5.59
C ARG A 121 6.64 -3.89 6.07
N LEU A 122 6.69 -4.95 5.25
CA LEU A 122 5.89 -6.15 5.44
C LEU A 122 6.70 -7.29 6.05
N ALA A 123 6.01 -8.13 6.81
CA ALA A 123 6.45 -9.46 7.17
C ALA A 123 6.39 -10.40 5.95
N PRO A 124 7.16 -11.50 5.96
CA PRO A 124 8.10 -11.93 7.01
C PRO A 124 9.47 -11.25 7.00
N GLU A 125 9.82 -10.47 5.96
CA GLU A 125 11.12 -9.79 5.83
C GLU A 125 11.34 -8.79 6.97
N HIS A 126 10.26 -8.11 7.37
CA HIS A 126 10.25 -7.16 8.47
C HIS A 126 9.12 -7.51 9.45
N ARG A 127 9.42 -8.42 10.38
CA ARG A 127 8.46 -8.82 11.43
C ARG A 127 8.13 -7.64 12.35
N LEU A 128 6.98 -7.71 13.00
CA LEU A 128 6.62 -6.77 14.05
C LEU A 128 7.74 -6.68 15.12
N PRO A 129 8.05 -5.49 15.65
CA PRO A 129 7.26 -4.25 15.60
C PRO A 129 7.53 -3.31 14.41
N VAL A 130 8.33 -3.70 13.40
CA VAL A 130 8.81 -2.77 12.35
C VAL A 130 7.69 -1.98 11.66
N ALA A 131 6.57 -2.62 11.33
CA ALA A 131 5.43 -1.92 10.73
C ALA A 131 4.87 -0.81 11.65
N TYR A 132 4.91 -1.00 12.98
CA TYR A 132 4.50 0.04 13.92
C TYR A 132 5.47 1.22 13.93
N ASP A 133 6.77 0.94 13.89
CA ASP A 133 7.80 1.98 13.85
C ASP A 133 7.70 2.81 12.55
N ASP A 134 7.43 2.15 11.42
CA ASP A 134 7.18 2.80 10.13
C ASP A 134 5.93 3.70 10.17
N CYS A 135 4.84 3.17 10.73
CA CYS A 135 3.59 3.90 10.87
C CYS A 135 3.73 5.10 11.82
N PHE A 136 4.47 4.94 12.92
CA PHE A 136 4.75 6.01 13.87
C PHE A 136 5.62 7.10 13.24
N SER A 137 6.61 6.73 12.41
CA SER A 137 7.46 7.69 11.71
C SER A 137 6.71 8.55 10.68
N ALA A 138 5.52 8.11 10.25
CA ALA A 138 4.67 8.82 9.31
C ALA A 138 3.64 9.77 9.98
N VAL A 139 3.56 9.77 11.32
CA VAL A 139 2.63 10.58 12.13
C VAL A 139 3.38 11.76 12.76
#